data_AF-A0A9N9ENX4-F1
#
_entry.id   AF-A0A9N9ENX4-F1
#
_cell.length_a   1.000
_cell.length_b   1.000
_cell.length_c   1.000
_cell.angle_alpha   90.00
_cell.angle_beta   90.00
_cell.angle_gamma   90.00
#
_symmetry.space_group_name_H-M   'P 1'
#
loop_
_entity.id
_entity.type
_entity.pdbx_description
1 polymer ?
#
loop_
_entity_poly.entity_id
_entity_poly.type
_entity_poly.pdbx_seq_one_letter_code
_entity_poly.pdbx_strand_id
1 'polypeptide(L)'
;MEAIADSLARSDYDIVCLQEVWVYDNYELVRNRTKKRLTSAVVDHPVSGLIEVFNTHVHASYGSKKNDEYLAHRVSQAWEAANLMKISASRGRNVGDYNSEQDTLAYKLITQHGQMTDSWQSQNSDTPISASTTSINQINQQEAGLPAFDANAAIHRKGITCDSPINTWSKIPELGYSYSDHFGVEATFTLVGRDKNSVIPLSVWEQGPYETLHELDTRTIKNMIELLDRDLSRSQTTSRVQIFLFYICLLLVFGLIAIEILFSIGTISTYFWVKIIINVAIAPIAVYGAIMGYVGVVFGNSEKNALKQLISEIRTYNEGKKTLESRESKGSSVGFEDNDSGQRSSAAVGINIELGSKDAPYKL
;
A
#
# COMPACT_ATOMS: atom_id res chain seq x y z
N MET A 1 14.97 19.21 -6.53
CA MET A 1 15.17 18.12 -7.50
C MET A 1 16.59 18.02 -8.05
N GLU A 2 17.20 19.09 -8.59
CA GLU A 2 18.60 19.04 -9.03
C GLU A 2 19.55 18.49 -7.97
N ALA A 3 19.41 18.98 -6.75
CA ALA A 3 20.26 18.60 -5.64
C ALA A 3 20.07 17.10 -5.24
N ILE A 4 18.86 16.53 -5.40
CA ILE A 4 18.60 15.09 -5.24
C ILE A 4 19.27 14.32 -6.39
N ALA A 5 19.10 14.78 -7.63
CA ALA A 5 19.71 14.15 -8.79
C ALA A 5 21.24 14.11 -8.70
N ASP A 6 21.87 15.17 -8.19
CA ASP A 6 23.32 15.23 -7.97
C ASP A 6 23.80 14.33 -6.82
N SER A 7 22.97 14.16 -5.78
CA SER A 7 23.26 13.21 -4.71
C SER A 7 23.25 11.78 -5.26
N LEU A 8 22.19 11.42 -6.00
CA LEU A 8 22.04 10.10 -6.62
C LEU A 8 23.08 9.82 -7.72
N ALA A 9 23.52 10.84 -8.45
CA ALA A 9 24.57 10.68 -9.46
C ALA A 9 25.95 10.38 -8.85
N ARG A 10 26.16 10.77 -7.59
CA ARG A 10 27.41 10.56 -6.84
C ARG A 10 27.40 9.30 -5.98
N SER A 11 26.24 8.68 -5.76
CA SER A 11 26.13 7.44 -5.00
C SER A 11 26.48 6.22 -5.87
N ASP A 12 26.77 5.11 -5.19
CA ASP A 12 27.08 3.82 -5.76
C ASP A 12 25.89 2.83 -5.68
N TYR A 13 24.69 3.33 -5.38
CA TYR A 13 23.48 2.51 -5.29
C TYR A 13 23.17 1.76 -6.59
N ASP A 14 22.85 0.47 -6.47
CA ASP A 14 22.45 -0.40 -7.58
C ASP A 14 21.01 -0.17 -8.03
N ILE A 15 20.11 0.12 -7.08
CA ILE A 15 18.68 0.35 -7.28
C ILE A 15 18.30 1.57 -6.46
N VAL A 16 17.54 2.48 -7.05
CA VAL A 16 16.99 3.66 -6.36
C VAL A 16 15.50 3.72 -6.67
N CYS A 17 14.69 3.73 -5.62
CA CYS A 17 13.25 3.95 -5.69
C CYS A 17 12.98 5.42 -5.35
N LEU A 18 12.18 6.09 -6.18
CA LEU A 18 11.71 7.45 -5.92
C LEU A 18 10.19 7.46 -5.97
N GLN A 19 9.56 8.10 -5.00
CA GLN A 19 8.15 8.44 -5.01
C GLN A 19 7.99 9.95 -5.20
N GLU A 20 6.77 10.40 -5.53
CA GLU A 20 6.43 11.83 -5.59
C GLU A 20 7.22 12.69 -6.60
N VAL A 21 7.67 12.08 -7.70
CA VAL A 21 8.24 12.84 -8.84
C VAL A 21 7.09 13.36 -9.72
N TRP A 22 6.45 14.43 -9.28
CA TRP A 22 5.20 14.95 -9.87
C TRP A 22 5.35 15.64 -11.23
N VAL A 23 6.51 16.23 -11.51
CA VAL A 23 6.74 17.05 -12.70
C VAL A 23 7.61 16.29 -13.69
N TYR A 24 7.15 16.21 -14.94
CA TYR A 24 7.83 15.46 -16.00
C TYR A 24 9.27 15.95 -16.25
N ASP A 25 9.50 17.26 -16.25
CA ASP A 25 10.84 17.83 -16.42
C ASP A 25 11.78 17.43 -15.27
N ASN A 26 11.27 17.29 -14.05
CA ASN A 26 12.04 16.80 -12.91
C ASN A 26 12.37 15.30 -13.04
N TYR A 27 11.44 14.50 -13.59
CA TYR A 27 11.72 13.11 -13.95
C TYR A 27 12.84 13.03 -15.01
N GLU A 28 12.74 13.80 -16.09
CA GLU A 28 13.75 13.81 -17.15
C GLU A 28 15.11 14.31 -16.62
N LEU A 29 15.12 15.31 -15.75
CA LEU A 29 16.32 15.80 -15.07
C LEU A 29 17.01 14.67 -14.27
N VAL A 30 16.26 13.96 -13.42
CA VAL A 30 16.79 12.85 -12.63
C VAL A 30 17.26 11.72 -13.55
N ARG A 31 16.45 11.37 -14.55
CA ARG A 31 16.76 10.33 -15.54
C ARG A 31 18.02 10.63 -16.35
N ASN A 32 18.28 11.90 -16.67
CA ASN A 32 19.45 12.31 -17.44
C ASN A 32 20.72 12.41 -16.59
N ARG A 33 20.59 12.78 -15.31
CA ARG A 33 21.72 12.82 -14.37
C ARG A 33 22.06 11.45 -13.77
N THR A 34 21.12 10.51 -13.73
CA THR A 34 21.31 9.14 -13.21
C THR A 34 21.40 8.12 -14.35
N LYS A 35 22.19 7.05 -14.21
CA LYS A 35 22.21 5.96 -15.21
C LYS A 35 20.82 5.32 -15.24
N LYS A 36 20.23 5.12 -16.44
CA LYS A 36 18.85 4.63 -16.70
C LYS A 36 18.33 3.64 -15.63
N ARG A 37 17.31 4.01 -14.85
CA ARG A 37 16.56 3.13 -13.94
C ARG A 37 15.05 3.45 -13.96
N LEU A 38 14.22 2.43 -13.74
CA LEU A 38 12.78 2.35 -14.09
C LEU A 38 11.89 2.13 -12.86
N THR A 39 10.60 2.47 -12.97
CA THR A 39 9.57 2.46 -11.90
C THR A 39 9.13 1.07 -11.43
N SER A 40 9.27 0.06 -12.27
CA SER A 40 9.32 -1.36 -11.88
C SER A 40 10.21 -2.03 -12.91
N ALA A 41 11.12 -2.88 -12.45
CA ALA A 41 12.09 -3.51 -13.31
C ALA A 41 12.36 -4.93 -12.87
N VAL A 42 12.46 -5.82 -13.84
CA VAL A 42 13.16 -7.08 -13.66
C VAL A 42 14.60 -6.85 -14.06
N VAL A 43 15.50 -6.95 -13.09
CA VAL A 43 16.94 -6.76 -13.25
C VAL A 43 17.61 -8.14 -13.35
N ASP A 44 18.30 -8.45 -14.45
CA ASP A 44 19.14 -9.67 -14.53
C ASP A 44 20.48 -9.40 -13.84
N HIS A 45 20.57 -9.80 -12.58
CA HIS A 45 21.77 -9.68 -11.78
C HIS A 45 22.72 -10.86 -12.06
N PRO A 46 24.02 -10.61 -12.33
CA PRO A 46 24.96 -11.65 -12.77
C PRO A 46 25.10 -12.83 -11.78
N VAL A 47 24.89 -12.59 -10.47
CA VAL A 47 25.03 -13.61 -9.42
C VAL A 47 23.68 -14.20 -8.99
N SER A 48 22.61 -13.40 -9.06
CA SER A 48 21.34 -13.71 -8.39
C SER A 48 20.21 -14.03 -9.37
N GLY A 49 20.49 -13.89 -10.67
CA GLY A 49 19.50 -14.00 -11.72
C GLY A 49 18.53 -12.82 -11.68
N LEU A 50 17.28 -13.09 -12.05
CA LEU A 50 16.25 -12.06 -12.16
C LEU A 50 15.80 -11.57 -10.78
N ILE A 51 15.85 -10.26 -10.56
CA ILE A 51 15.35 -9.56 -9.37
C ILE A 51 14.19 -8.65 -9.82
N GLU A 52 13.05 -8.75 -9.18
CA GLU A 52 11.89 -7.89 -9.42
C GLU A 52 11.86 -6.78 -8.37
N VAL A 53 11.85 -5.54 -8.86
CA VAL A 53 11.83 -4.35 -8.01
C VAL A 53 10.42 -3.78 -8.00
N PHE A 54 9.85 -3.68 -6.81
CA PHE A 54 8.56 -3.06 -6.56
C PHE A 54 8.77 -1.71 -5.89
N ASN A 55 8.36 -0.64 -6.56
CA ASN A 55 8.31 0.69 -5.97
C ASN A 55 6.85 1.15 -5.98
N THR A 56 6.29 1.41 -4.80
CA THR A 56 4.89 1.84 -4.69
C THR A 56 4.73 2.98 -3.71
N HIS A 57 3.67 3.76 -3.93
CA HIS A 57 3.19 4.77 -2.99
C HIS A 57 1.68 4.58 -2.87
N VAL A 58 1.25 3.91 -1.79
CA VAL A 58 -0.18 3.69 -1.51
C VAL A 58 -0.85 5.00 -1.07
N HIS A 59 -2.18 5.05 -1.17
CA HIS A 59 -2.94 6.27 -0.91
C HIS A 59 -2.70 6.83 0.51
N ALA A 60 -2.16 8.05 0.64
CA ALA A 60 -1.83 8.62 1.95
C ALA A 60 -3.04 8.69 2.92
N SER A 61 -2.74 8.72 4.21
CA SER A 61 -3.71 8.91 5.29
C SER A 61 -3.94 10.40 5.55
N TYR A 62 -5.04 10.95 5.06
CA TYR A 62 -5.37 12.38 5.17
C TYR A 62 -6.16 12.76 6.44
N GLY A 63 -6.41 11.81 7.36
CA GLY A 63 -7.25 12.04 8.54
C GLY A 63 -6.89 11.16 9.72
N SER A 64 -7.58 11.35 10.85
CA SER A 64 -7.40 10.49 12.02
C SER A 64 -7.74 9.03 11.70
N LYS A 65 -7.04 8.06 12.29
CA LYS A 65 -7.30 6.61 12.11
C LYS A 65 -8.78 6.21 12.35
N LYS A 66 -9.58 7.04 13.04
CA LYS A 66 -11.02 6.80 13.29
C LYS A 66 -11.93 7.17 12.11
N ASN A 67 -11.55 8.11 11.26
CA ASN A 67 -12.34 8.63 10.13
C ASN A 67 -11.55 8.56 8.82
N ASP A 68 -10.96 7.40 8.57
CA ASP A 68 -10.08 7.19 7.44
C ASP A 68 -10.88 6.74 6.20
N GLU A 69 -11.29 7.70 5.39
CA GLU A 69 -12.11 7.49 4.19
C GLU A 69 -11.39 6.66 3.12
N TYR A 70 -10.05 6.66 3.12
CA TYR A 70 -9.24 5.99 2.11
C TYR A 70 -8.69 4.64 2.57
N LEU A 71 -9.11 4.15 3.74
CA LEU A 71 -8.63 2.89 4.29
C LEU A 71 -8.96 1.71 3.38
N ALA A 72 -10.18 1.63 2.82
CA ALA A 72 -10.51 0.57 1.86
C ALA A 72 -9.64 0.64 0.61
N HIS A 73 -9.32 1.83 0.11
CA HIS A 73 -8.46 2.00 -1.05
C HIS A 73 -7.04 1.51 -0.77
N ARG A 74 -6.45 1.92 0.36
CA ARG A 74 -5.13 1.41 0.78
C ARG A 74 -5.10 -0.09 0.95
N VAL A 75 -6.14 -0.67 1.57
CA VAL A 75 -6.25 -2.12 1.75
C VAL A 75 -6.36 -2.83 0.41
N SER A 76 -7.13 -2.28 -0.53
CA SER A 76 -7.24 -2.81 -1.89
C SER A 76 -5.90 -2.78 -2.63
N GLN A 77 -5.21 -1.64 -2.60
CA GLN A 77 -3.88 -1.47 -3.21
C GLN A 77 -2.84 -2.41 -2.59
N ALA A 78 -2.83 -2.52 -1.26
CA ALA A 78 -1.92 -3.40 -0.56
C ALA A 78 -2.21 -4.88 -0.82
N TRP A 79 -3.48 -5.27 -0.97
CA TRP A 79 -3.87 -6.64 -1.33
C TRP A 79 -3.35 -7.03 -2.72
N GLU A 80 -3.57 -6.17 -3.72
CA GLU A 80 -3.09 -6.39 -5.09
C GLU A 80 -1.56 -6.45 -5.14
N ALA A 81 -0.89 -5.49 -4.49
CA ALA A 81 0.56 -5.46 -4.40
C ALA A 81 1.11 -6.72 -3.71
N ALA A 82 0.47 -7.17 -2.62
CA ALA A 82 0.85 -8.39 -1.92
C ALA A 82 0.67 -9.65 -2.78
N ASN A 83 -0.38 -9.74 -3.62
CA ASN A 83 -0.53 -10.84 -4.58
C ASN A 83 0.64 -10.90 -5.58
N LEU A 84 1.04 -9.75 -6.13
CA LEU A 84 2.18 -9.66 -7.06
C LEU A 84 3.49 -10.05 -6.36
N MET A 85 3.71 -9.52 -5.15
CA MET A 85 4.87 -9.86 -4.32
C MET A 85 4.91 -11.34 -4.00
N LYS A 86 3.78 -11.98 -3.67
CA LYS A 86 3.72 -13.41 -3.38
C LYS A 86 4.12 -14.25 -4.60
N ILE A 87 3.62 -13.88 -5.79
CA ILE A 87 4.00 -14.55 -7.05
C ILE A 87 5.49 -14.38 -7.30
N SER A 88 6.04 -13.19 -7.09
CA SER A 88 7.45 -12.93 -7.32
C SER A 88 8.38 -13.54 -6.25
N ALA A 89 7.90 -13.64 -5.00
CA ALA A 89 8.56 -14.32 -3.88
C ALA A 89 8.67 -15.82 -4.16
N SER A 90 7.64 -16.43 -4.75
CA SER A 90 7.70 -17.84 -5.20
C SER A 90 8.77 -18.10 -6.27
N ARG A 91 9.27 -17.03 -6.91
CA ARG A 91 10.39 -17.05 -7.87
C ARG A 91 11.69 -16.52 -7.27
N GLY A 92 11.67 -16.09 -6.01
CA GLY A 92 12.80 -15.57 -5.25
C GLY A 92 13.25 -14.15 -5.60
N ARG A 93 12.37 -13.27 -6.08
CA ARG A 93 12.79 -12.06 -6.80
C ARG A 93 12.33 -10.73 -6.20
N ASN A 94 12.39 -10.46 -4.90
CA ASN A 94 11.75 -9.23 -4.37
C ASN A 94 12.70 -8.30 -3.61
N VAL A 95 12.69 -7.02 -4.00
CA VAL A 95 13.11 -5.87 -3.18
C VAL A 95 12.18 -4.69 -3.47
N GLY A 96 11.93 -3.83 -2.47
CA GLY A 96 11.04 -2.69 -2.68
C GLY A 96 10.89 -1.75 -1.50
N ASP A 97 10.35 -0.57 -1.81
CA ASP A 97 9.86 0.42 -0.86
C ASP A 97 8.34 0.50 -0.99
N TYR A 98 7.66 0.25 0.12
CA TYR A 98 6.21 0.04 0.16
C TYR A 98 5.45 1.13 0.91
N ASN A 99 6.17 2.14 1.41
CA ASN A 99 5.64 3.33 2.08
C ASN A 99 4.45 3.05 3.04
N SER A 100 4.68 2.20 4.03
CA SER A 100 3.65 1.75 4.97
C SER A 100 4.19 1.68 6.39
N GLU A 101 3.45 2.24 7.36
CA GLU A 101 3.75 2.10 8.79
C GLU A 101 3.57 0.64 9.26
N GLN A 102 4.45 0.18 10.16
CA GLN A 102 4.48 -1.19 10.70
C GLN A 102 3.18 -1.63 11.41
N ASP A 103 2.35 -0.69 11.87
CA ASP A 103 1.10 -0.99 12.59
C ASP A 103 -0.14 -1.05 11.69
N THR A 104 0.02 -0.89 10.38
CA THR A 104 -1.09 -0.81 9.43
C THR A 104 -1.49 -2.16 8.86
N LEU A 105 -2.72 -2.22 8.37
CA LEU A 105 -3.20 -3.38 7.61
C LEU A 105 -2.43 -3.58 6.30
N ALA A 106 -1.95 -2.51 5.67
CA ALA A 106 -1.11 -2.59 4.47
C ALA A 106 0.21 -3.31 4.77
N TYR A 107 0.89 -2.96 5.87
CA TYR A 107 2.10 -3.65 6.32
C TYR A 107 1.85 -5.14 6.58
N LYS A 108 0.75 -5.49 7.25
CA LYS A 108 0.35 -6.90 7.45
C LYS A 108 0.12 -7.61 6.12
N LEU A 109 -0.54 -6.99 5.15
CA LEU A 109 -0.75 -7.59 3.84
C LEU A 109 0.57 -7.84 3.12
N ILE A 110 1.48 -6.86 3.09
CA ILE A 110 2.78 -6.99 2.45
C ILE A 110 3.60 -8.12 3.09
N THR A 111 3.69 -8.14 4.42
CA THR A 111 4.52 -9.10 5.15
C THR A 111 3.89 -10.49 5.21
N GLN A 112 2.60 -10.58 5.57
CA GLN A 112 1.92 -11.85 5.86
C GLN A 112 1.26 -12.49 4.62
N HIS A 113 0.70 -11.69 3.71
CA HIS A 113 0.13 -12.23 2.46
C HIS A 113 1.17 -12.28 1.36
N GLY A 114 1.92 -11.18 1.20
CA GLY A 114 2.97 -11.01 0.21
C GLY A 114 4.26 -11.78 0.49
N GLN A 115 4.40 -12.36 1.69
CA GLN A 115 5.58 -13.13 2.12
C GLN A 115 6.87 -12.29 2.08
N MET A 116 6.75 -11.01 2.41
CA MET A 116 7.87 -10.07 2.46
C MET A 116 8.42 -9.94 3.87
N THR A 117 9.72 -9.67 3.97
CA THR A 117 10.39 -9.35 5.24
C THR A 117 10.72 -7.87 5.29
N ASP A 118 10.42 -7.21 6.41
CA ASP A 118 10.86 -5.84 6.66
C ASP A 118 12.38 -5.84 6.93
N SER A 119 13.14 -5.16 6.07
CA SER A 119 14.60 -5.07 6.15
C SER A 119 15.08 -4.32 7.39
N TRP A 120 14.34 -3.31 7.86
CA TRP A 120 14.66 -2.58 9.07
C TRP A 120 14.38 -3.45 10.30
N GLN A 121 13.21 -4.11 10.36
CA GLN A 121 12.87 -5.02 11.47
C GLN A 121 13.84 -6.20 11.56
N SER A 122 14.35 -6.68 10.42
CA SER A 122 15.35 -7.76 10.35
C SER A 122 16.66 -7.43 11.07
N GLN A 123 17.09 -6.16 11.03
CA GLN A 123 18.28 -5.69 11.72
C GLN A 123 17.98 -5.19 13.15
N ASN A 124 16.70 -5.03 13.50
CA ASN A 124 16.23 -4.47 14.77
C ASN A 124 15.23 -5.42 15.46
N SER A 125 15.53 -6.73 15.45
CA SER A 125 14.64 -7.80 15.94
C SER A 125 14.17 -7.63 17.38
N ASP A 126 14.95 -6.94 18.21
CA ASP A 126 14.65 -6.67 19.62
C ASP A 126 13.53 -5.62 19.80
N THR A 127 13.08 -4.98 18.71
CA THR A 127 12.07 -3.94 18.76
C THR A 127 10.66 -4.52 18.58
N PRO A 128 9.72 -4.33 19.53
CA PRO A 128 8.38 -4.91 19.42
C PRO A 128 7.56 -4.33 18.26
N ILE A 129 7.15 -5.18 17.31
CA ILE A 129 6.26 -4.87 16.18
C ILE A 129 4.91 -4.25 16.65
N SER A 130 4.47 -4.59 17.87
CA SER A 130 3.15 -4.27 18.43
C SER A 130 3.04 -2.88 19.10
N ALA A 131 4.11 -2.09 19.16
CA ALA A 131 4.02 -0.73 19.68
C ALA A 131 3.45 0.21 18.61
N SER A 132 2.15 0.51 18.63
CA SER A 132 1.58 1.53 17.73
C SER A 132 2.24 2.91 17.95
N THR A 133 2.34 3.75 16.93
CA THR A 133 2.84 5.16 17.06
C THR A 133 1.98 5.93 18.07
N THR A 134 0.70 5.58 18.12
CA THR A 134 -0.29 6.04 19.10
C THR A 134 0.04 5.62 20.54
N SER A 135 0.62 4.44 20.77
CA SER A 135 0.97 3.95 22.11
C SER A 135 2.09 4.79 22.73
N ILE A 136 3.07 5.20 21.91
CA ILE A 136 4.16 6.09 22.36
C ILE A 136 3.62 7.51 22.62
N ASN A 137 2.69 7.98 21.79
CA ASN A 137 2.07 9.31 21.95
C ASN A 137 1.05 9.37 23.11
N GLN A 138 0.37 8.27 23.46
CA GLN A 138 -0.58 8.22 24.57
C GLN A 138 0.10 8.03 25.93
N ILE A 139 1.22 7.29 26.00
CA ILE A 139 2.02 7.21 27.23
C ILE A 139 2.54 8.59 27.65
N ASN A 140 2.87 9.45 26.67
CA ASN A 140 3.36 10.81 26.95
C ASN A 140 2.26 11.85 27.25
N GLN A 141 0.97 11.53 27.13
CA GLN A 141 -0.12 12.47 27.45
C GLN A 141 -0.71 12.30 28.86
N GLN A 142 -0.49 11.17 29.53
CA GLN A 142 -1.09 10.89 30.85
C GLN A 142 -0.13 11.02 32.04
N GLU A 143 1.18 11.12 31.82
CA GLU A 143 2.14 11.38 32.90
C GLU A 143 2.74 12.78 32.81
N ALA A 144 2.43 13.57 33.82
CA ALA A 144 2.98 14.90 34.01
C ALA A 144 4.53 14.86 34.05
N GLY A 145 5.18 15.39 33.02
CA GLY A 145 6.58 15.86 33.12
C GLY A 145 7.66 15.17 32.27
N LEU A 146 7.36 14.35 31.26
CA LEU A 146 8.34 13.85 30.28
C LEU A 146 8.10 14.42 28.86
N PRO A 147 9.15 14.65 28.06
CA PRO A 147 9.12 15.64 26.98
C PRO A 147 8.35 15.17 25.73
N ALA A 148 7.89 16.15 24.96
CA ALA A 148 7.28 16.05 23.65
C ALA A 148 7.97 15.00 22.74
N PHE A 149 7.17 14.29 21.93
CA PHE A 149 7.56 13.44 20.79
C PHE A 149 9.09 13.27 20.62
N ASP A 150 9.65 12.16 21.11
CA ASP A 150 11.06 11.84 20.88
C ASP A 150 11.24 11.30 19.46
N ALA A 151 11.49 12.23 18.56
CA ALA A 151 11.75 11.97 17.16
C ALA A 151 12.96 11.05 16.91
N ASN A 152 13.96 11.02 17.80
CA ASN A 152 15.07 10.08 17.68
C ASN A 152 14.60 8.67 18.03
N ALA A 153 13.76 8.50 19.06
CA ALA A 153 13.17 7.20 19.37
C ALA A 153 12.23 6.71 18.24
N ALA A 154 11.51 7.59 17.55
CA ALA A 154 10.68 7.23 16.40
C ALA A 154 11.52 6.67 15.22
N ILE A 155 12.66 7.29 14.93
CA ILE A 155 13.60 6.81 13.90
C ILE A 155 14.27 5.50 14.36
N HIS A 156 14.86 5.49 15.55
CA HIS A 156 15.67 4.36 16.05
C HIS A 156 14.86 3.14 16.46
N ARG A 157 13.57 3.28 16.81
CA ARG A 157 12.73 2.17 17.24
C ARG A 157 11.66 1.77 16.23
N LYS A 158 11.44 2.53 15.16
CA LYS A 158 10.37 2.21 14.20
C LYS A 158 10.74 2.45 12.74
N GLY A 159 11.98 2.91 12.47
CA GLY A 159 12.40 3.27 11.12
C GLY A 159 11.52 4.35 10.48
N ILE A 160 10.87 5.21 11.28
CA ILE A 160 9.99 6.25 10.74
C ILE A 160 10.82 7.26 9.97
N THR A 161 10.51 7.41 8.68
CA THR A 161 11.28 8.25 7.75
C THR A 161 10.56 9.53 7.35
N CYS A 162 9.31 9.72 7.75
CA CYS A 162 8.50 10.91 7.48
C CYS A 162 7.99 11.56 8.78
N ASP A 163 7.46 12.79 8.67
CA ASP A 163 6.77 13.49 9.77
C ASP A 163 7.57 13.68 11.07
N SER A 164 8.90 13.59 10.99
CA SER A 164 9.80 13.80 12.14
C SER A 164 10.29 15.25 12.20
N PRO A 165 10.15 15.96 13.35
CA PRO A 165 10.79 17.26 13.57
C PRO A 165 12.32 17.24 13.40
N ILE A 166 12.95 16.05 13.42
CA ILE A 166 14.39 15.84 13.27
C ILE A 166 14.77 15.61 11.80
N ASN A 167 13.84 15.74 10.84
CA ASN A 167 14.13 15.58 9.42
C ASN A 167 15.09 16.63 8.85
N THR A 168 16.37 16.46 9.20
CA THR A 168 17.48 17.43 9.13
C THR A 168 18.77 16.80 8.62
N TRP A 169 18.81 15.47 8.43
CA TRP A 169 20.00 14.74 7.95
C TRP A 169 20.25 14.90 6.45
N SER A 170 19.22 15.33 5.72
CA SER A 170 19.28 15.64 4.29
C SER A 170 19.40 17.16 4.06
N LYS A 171 20.03 17.93 4.95
CA LYS A 171 20.23 19.37 4.71
C LYS A 171 21.10 19.60 3.48
N ILE A 172 20.63 20.46 2.58
CA ILE A 172 21.49 21.07 1.57
C ILE A 172 22.40 22.03 2.34
N PRO A 173 23.72 21.77 2.43
CA PRO A 173 24.61 22.51 3.34
C PRO A 173 24.57 24.03 3.13
N GLU A 174 24.34 24.44 1.89
CA GLU A 174 24.29 25.84 1.45
C GLU A 174 22.96 26.53 1.79
N LEU A 175 21.88 25.77 1.97
CA LEU A 175 20.52 26.31 2.04
C LEU A 175 19.85 26.09 3.40
N GLY A 176 20.39 25.22 4.25
CA GLY A 176 19.95 25.03 5.64
C GLY A 176 18.63 24.28 5.83
N TYR A 177 17.97 23.88 4.73
CA TYR A 177 16.78 23.03 4.71
C TYR A 177 17.06 21.67 4.04
N SER A 178 16.21 20.69 4.34
CA SER A 178 16.34 19.31 3.88
C SER A 178 15.95 19.14 2.40
N TYR A 179 16.54 18.15 1.70
CA TYR A 179 16.21 17.80 0.31
C TYR A 179 14.74 17.38 0.16
N SER A 180 14.15 16.80 1.21
CA SER A 180 12.80 16.25 1.28
C SER A 180 12.30 16.31 2.72
N ASP A 181 10.98 16.25 2.90
CA ASP A 181 10.27 16.00 4.15
C ASP A 181 10.22 14.51 4.53
N HIS A 182 10.85 13.66 3.72
CA HIS A 182 11.19 12.26 4.02
C HIS A 182 12.71 12.06 4.07
N PHE A 183 13.17 11.21 5.00
CA PHE A 183 14.52 10.66 4.99
C PHE A 183 14.63 9.58 3.91
N GLY A 184 15.75 9.57 3.17
CA GLY A 184 16.08 8.43 2.31
C GLY A 184 16.41 7.20 3.16
N VAL A 185 15.91 6.04 2.75
CA VAL A 185 16.28 4.75 3.37
C VAL A 185 17.28 4.02 2.49
N GLU A 186 18.26 3.41 3.14
CA GLU A 186 19.26 2.56 2.49
C GLU A 186 19.24 1.17 3.12
N ALA A 187 19.30 0.15 2.26
CA ALA A 187 19.46 -1.23 2.68
C ALA A 187 20.44 -1.94 1.75
N THR A 188 21.45 -2.59 2.34
CA THR A 188 22.41 -3.42 1.61
C THR A 188 22.05 -4.89 1.81
N PHE A 189 21.86 -5.61 0.70
CA PHE A 189 21.50 -7.03 0.72
C PHE A 189 22.65 -7.88 0.19
N THR A 190 23.08 -8.87 0.98
CA THR A 190 23.99 -9.91 0.48
C THR A 190 23.17 -10.98 -0.24
N LEU A 191 23.34 -11.05 -1.55
CA LEU A 191 22.62 -12.03 -2.36
C LEU A 191 23.37 -13.36 -2.36
N VAL A 192 22.70 -14.41 -1.90
CA VAL A 192 23.22 -15.78 -2.03
C VAL A 192 22.97 -16.24 -3.47
N GLY A 193 24.03 -16.56 -4.21
CA GLY A 193 23.97 -16.95 -5.61
C GLY A 193 23.06 -18.17 -5.85
N ARG A 194 22.31 -18.15 -6.95
CA ARG A 194 21.31 -19.19 -7.28
C ARG A 194 21.48 -19.70 -8.69
N ASP A 195 21.09 -20.96 -8.91
CA ASP A 195 20.84 -21.47 -10.25
C ASP A 195 19.68 -20.68 -10.89
N LYS A 196 19.87 -20.18 -12.11
CA LYS A 196 18.90 -19.33 -12.81
C LYS A 196 17.54 -20.01 -13.05
N ASN A 197 17.50 -21.34 -12.98
CA ASN A 197 16.32 -22.16 -13.26
C ASN A 197 15.66 -22.79 -12.02
N SER A 198 16.17 -22.55 -10.80
CA SER A 198 15.57 -23.15 -9.60
C SER A 198 14.32 -22.37 -9.17
N VAL A 199 13.17 -23.05 -9.13
CA VAL A 199 11.99 -22.58 -8.41
C VAL A 199 12.24 -22.89 -6.94
N ILE A 200 12.16 -21.89 -6.07
CA ILE A 200 12.29 -22.10 -4.62
C ILE A 200 10.94 -22.60 -4.12
N PRO A 201 10.84 -23.83 -3.59
CA PRO A 201 9.65 -24.24 -2.87
C PRO A 201 9.43 -23.28 -1.70
N LEU A 202 8.19 -22.83 -1.46
CA LEU A 202 7.85 -21.97 -0.32
C LEU A 202 8.40 -22.51 1.02
N SER A 203 8.56 -23.84 1.15
CA SER A 203 9.14 -24.53 2.30
C SER A 203 10.61 -24.18 2.62
N VAL A 204 11.38 -23.65 1.67
CA VAL A 204 12.75 -23.17 1.96
C VAL A 204 12.70 -21.87 2.78
N TRP A 205 11.66 -21.06 2.60
CA TRP A 205 11.42 -19.86 3.40
C TRP A 205 10.92 -20.17 4.80
N GLU A 206 10.36 -21.36 5.03
CA GLU A 206 9.95 -21.87 6.35
C GLU A 206 11.14 -22.30 7.23
N GLN A 207 12.33 -22.54 6.65
CA GLN A 207 13.51 -23.06 7.36
C GLN A 207 14.52 -21.99 7.79
N GLY A 208 14.26 -20.71 7.50
CA GLY A 208 15.10 -19.60 7.97
C GLY A 208 14.92 -19.32 9.47
N PRO A 209 15.83 -18.55 10.10
CA PRO A 209 15.71 -18.13 11.50
C PRO A 209 14.50 -17.21 11.78
N TYR A 210 13.74 -16.85 10.74
CA TYR A 210 12.43 -16.23 10.87
C TYR A 210 11.40 -17.33 11.09
N GLU A 211 11.19 -17.68 12.36
CA GLU A 211 10.13 -18.59 12.77
C GLU A 211 8.79 -18.15 12.16
N THR A 212 8.29 -18.93 11.22
CA THR A 212 6.99 -18.87 10.53
C THR A 212 6.75 -17.71 9.55
N LEU A 213 6.57 -18.08 8.27
CA LEU A 213 5.75 -17.32 7.33
C LEU A 213 4.40 -17.07 8.01
N HIS A 214 4.18 -15.84 8.49
CA HIS A 214 2.92 -15.51 9.14
C HIS A 214 1.82 -15.44 8.10
N GLU A 215 0.95 -16.45 8.04
CA GLU A 215 -0.28 -16.31 7.26
C GLU A 215 -1.20 -15.25 7.89
N LEU A 216 -1.98 -14.57 7.04
CA LEU A 216 -3.02 -13.66 7.50
C LEU A 216 -3.97 -14.37 8.47
N ASP A 217 -4.14 -13.80 9.66
CA ASP A 217 -5.05 -14.36 10.64
C ASP A 217 -6.52 -14.20 10.17
N THR A 218 -7.35 -15.20 10.46
CA THR A 218 -8.75 -15.27 10.01
C THR A 218 -9.57 -14.08 10.51
N ARG A 219 -9.20 -13.47 11.64
CA ARG A 219 -9.86 -12.28 12.19
C ARG A 219 -9.51 -11.04 11.36
N THR A 220 -8.25 -10.86 10.95
CA THR A 220 -7.82 -9.77 10.07
C THR A 220 -8.52 -9.87 8.72
N ILE A 221 -8.59 -11.07 8.14
CA ILE A 221 -9.35 -11.29 6.89
C ILE A 221 -10.83 -10.91 7.07
N LYS A 222 -11.45 -11.31 8.18
CA LYS A 222 -12.84 -10.96 8.47
C LYS A 222 -13.03 -9.44 8.61
N ASN A 223 -12.14 -8.78 9.35
CA ASN A 223 -12.17 -7.32 9.52
C ASN A 223 -12.01 -6.58 8.18
N MET A 224 -11.17 -7.10 7.28
CA MET A 224 -11.03 -6.58 5.91
C MET A 224 -12.33 -6.68 5.12
N ILE A 225 -12.96 -7.86 5.13
CA ILE A 225 -14.24 -8.07 4.44
C ILE A 225 -15.31 -7.12 4.99
N GLU A 226 -15.43 -7.02 6.32
CA GLU A 226 -16.38 -6.10 6.97
C GLU A 226 -16.13 -4.63 6.58
N LEU A 227 -14.86 -4.24 6.49
CA LEU A 227 -14.46 -2.90 6.05
C LEU A 227 -14.84 -2.64 4.59
N LEU A 228 -14.54 -3.57 3.70
CA LEU A 228 -14.83 -3.44 2.27
C LEU A 228 -16.34 -3.50 1.98
N ASP A 229 -17.09 -4.34 2.71
CA ASP A 229 -18.56 -4.42 2.62
C ASP A 229 -19.22 -3.10 3.05
N ARG A 230 -18.68 -2.44 4.08
CA ARG A 230 -19.14 -1.11 4.52
C ARG A 230 -18.92 -0.06 3.43
N ASP A 231 -17.74 -0.02 2.82
CA ASP A 231 -17.42 0.94 1.77
C ASP A 231 -18.20 0.65 0.48
N LEU A 232 -18.45 -0.63 0.15
CA LEU A 232 -19.35 -1.01 -0.93
C LEU A 232 -20.78 -0.50 -0.67
N SER A 233 -21.28 -0.63 0.55
CA SER A 233 -22.61 -0.12 0.94
C SER A 233 -22.69 1.40 0.85
N ARG A 234 -21.61 2.10 1.22
CA ARG A 234 -21.48 3.54 1.08
C ARG A 234 -21.47 3.96 -0.39
N SER A 235 -20.63 3.36 -1.23
CA SER A 235 -20.56 3.62 -2.67
C SER A 235 -21.91 3.35 -3.37
N GLN A 236 -22.62 2.28 -3.00
CA GLN A 236 -23.98 2.01 -3.47
C GLN A 236 -24.97 3.11 -3.11
N THR A 237 -24.93 3.60 -1.88
CA THR A 237 -25.82 4.67 -1.41
C THR A 237 -25.52 5.97 -2.14
N THR A 238 -24.24 6.36 -2.23
CA THR A 238 -23.79 7.55 -2.96
C THR A 238 -24.21 7.51 -4.42
N SER A 239 -23.95 6.40 -5.12
CA SER A 239 -24.36 6.20 -6.52
C SER A 239 -25.87 6.32 -6.70
N ARG A 240 -26.68 5.75 -5.80
CA ARG A 240 -28.16 5.87 -5.84
C ARG A 240 -28.63 7.31 -5.63
N VAL A 241 -28.03 8.02 -4.66
CA VAL A 241 -28.37 9.43 -4.39
C VAL A 241 -28.02 10.31 -5.60
N GLN A 242 -26.86 10.10 -6.21
CA GLN A 242 -26.43 10.85 -7.41
C GLN A 242 -27.36 10.58 -8.61
N ILE A 243 -27.72 9.32 -8.86
CA ILE A 243 -28.68 8.96 -9.92
C ILE A 243 -30.06 9.56 -9.64
N PHE A 244 -30.51 9.54 -8.38
CA PHE A 244 -31.76 10.17 -7.98
C PHE A 244 -31.74 11.69 -8.23
N LEU A 245 -30.66 12.37 -7.84
CA LEU A 245 -30.49 13.81 -8.10
C LEU A 245 -30.43 14.11 -9.60
N PHE A 246 -29.82 13.25 -10.41
CA PHE A 246 -29.85 13.36 -11.86
C PHE A 246 -31.27 13.38 -12.41
N TYR A 247 -32.12 12.43 -11.99
CA TYR A 247 -33.51 12.38 -12.45
C TYR A 247 -34.35 13.57 -11.96
N ILE A 248 -34.09 14.07 -10.75
CA ILE A 248 -34.70 15.34 -10.28
C ILE A 248 -34.30 16.50 -11.19
N CYS A 249 -33.01 16.65 -11.49
CA CYS A 249 -32.53 17.73 -12.35
C CYS A 249 -33.09 17.61 -13.76
N LEU A 250 -33.17 16.39 -14.29
CA LEU A 250 -33.75 16.10 -15.60
C LEU A 250 -35.22 16.52 -15.65
N LEU A 251 -36.01 16.15 -14.64
CA LEU A 251 -37.41 16.55 -14.53
C LEU A 251 -37.57 18.06 -14.40
N LEU A 252 -36.72 18.73 -13.61
CA LEU A 252 -36.73 20.18 -13.48
C LEU A 252 -36.41 20.88 -14.79
N VAL A 253 -35.40 20.42 -15.53
CA VAL A 253 -35.04 20.98 -16.84
C VAL A 253 -36.19 20.84 -17.84
N PHE A 254 -36.78 19.64 -17.96
CA PHE A 254 -37.94 19.44 -18.82
C PHE A 254 -39.15 20.27 -18.40
N GLY A 255 -39.38 20.40 -17.09
CA GLY A 255 -40.46 21.24 -16.55
C GLY A 255 -40.26 22.73 -16.88
N LEU A 256 -39.05 23.26 -16.71
CA LEU A 256 -38.72 24.64 -17.03
C LEU A 256 -38.83 24.92 -18.54
N ILE A 257 -38.39 24.01 -19.39
CA ILE A 257 -38.54 24.10 -20.85
C ILE A 257 -40.03 24.07 -21.23
N ALA A 258 -40.82 23.17 -20.64
CA ALA A 258 -42.27 23.12 -20.89
C ALA A 258 -42.97 24.42 -20.49
N ILE A 259 -42.61 25.00 -19.34
CA ILE A 259 -43.12 26.31 -18.90
C ILE A 259 -42.73 27.41 -19.90
N GLU A 260 -41.50 27.40 -20.40
CA GLU A 260 -41.06 28.35 -21.43
C GLU A 260 -41.90 28.25 -22.71
N ILE A 261 -42.16 27.03 -23.17
CA ILE A 261 -43.04 26.77 -24.32
C ILE A 261 -44.44 27.33 -24.06
N LEU A 262 -45.02 27.08 -22.88
CA LEU A 262 -46.35 27.61 -22.50
C LEU A 262 -46.39 29.14 -22.50
N PHE A 263 -45.31 29.80 -22.09
CA PHE A 263 -45.18 31.26 -22.20
C PHE A 263 -45.01 31.74 -23.66
N SER A 264 -44.40 30.92 -24.53
CA SER A 264 -44.18 31.28 -25.94
C SER A 264 -45.44 31.17 -26.78
N ILE A 265 -46.32 30.20 -26.48
CA ILE A 265 -47.60 30.02 -27.18
C ILE A 265 -48.72 30.90 -26.61
N GLY A 266 -48.44 31.69 -25.57
CA GLY A 266 -49.40 32.62 -24.98
C GLY A 266 -50.45 31.98 -24.08
N THR A 267 -50.28 30.71 -23.69
CA THR A 267 -51.21 30.03 -22.76
C THR A 267 -51.13 30.59 -21.35
N ILE A 268 -49.94 31.01 -20.91
CA ILE A 268 -49.72 31.63 -19.59
C ILE A 268 -49.03 32.98 -19.80
N SER A 269 -49.59 34.04 -19.21
CA SER A 269 -48.96 35.36 -19.19
C SER A 269 -47.91 35.44 -18.08
N THR A 270 -46.77 36.05 -18.36
CA THR A 270 -45.71 36.27 -17.36
C THR A 270 -44.95 37.56 -17.64
N TYR A 271 -44.17 38.02 -16.67
CA TYR A 271 -43.28 39.16 -16.84
C TYR A 271 -41.99 38.76 -17.57
N PHE A 272 -41.44 39.69 -18.36
CA PHE A 272 -40.21 39.46 -19.13
C PHE A 272 -39.03 39.01 -18.26
N TRP A 273 -38.87 39.60 -17.06
CA TRP A 273 -37.78 39.27 -16.14
C TRP A 273 -37.85 37.82 -15.61
N VAL A 274 -39.05 37.23 -15.51
CA VAL A 274 -39.23 35.82 -15.11
C VAL A 274 -38.66 34.87 -16.16
N LYS A 275 -38.84 35.19 -17.46
CA LYS A 275 -38.29 34.39 -18.57
C LYS A 275 -36.75 34.38 -18.54
N ILE A 276 -36.14 35.53 -18.24
CA ILE A 276 -34.68 35.63 -18.08
C ILE A 276 -34.20 34.71 -16.96
N ILE A 277 -34.84 34.76 -15.79
CA ILE A 277 -34.47 33.92 -14.64
C ILE A 277 -34.53 32.44 -15.00
N ILE A 278 -35.62 31.99 -15.63
CA ILE A 278 -35.79 30.58 -16.02
C ILE A 278 -34.70 30.16 -17.01
N ASN A 279 -34.43 30.96 -18.04
CA ASN A 279 -33.41 30.64 -19.05
C ASN A 279 -32.00 30.56 -18.44
N VAL A 280 -31.67 31.48 -17.53
CA VAL A 280 -30.38 31.46 -16.82
C VAL A 280 -30.29 30.26 -15.86
N ALA A 281 -31.41 29.81 -15.27
CA ALA A 281 -31.43 28.68 -14.34
C ALA A 281 -31.31 27.31 -15.01
N ILE A 282 -31.78 27.14 -16.25
CA ILE A 282 -31.76 25.83 -16.94
C ILE A 282 -30.32 25.31 -17.10
N ALA A 283 -29.39 26.14 -17.54
CA ALA A 283 -28.01 25.74 -17.81
C ALA A 283 -27.28 25.15 -16.58
N PRO A 284 -27.21 25.81 -15.41
CA PRO A 284 -26.53 25.25 -14.24
C PRO A 284 -27.23 23.98 -13.71
N ILE A 285 -28.57 23.90 -13.76
CA ILE A 285 -29.29 22.69 -13.35
C ILE A 285 -28.96 21.51 -14.29
N ALA A 286 -28.92 21.76 -15.59
CA ALA A 286 -28.56 20.75 -16.59
C ALA A 286 -27.11 20.26 -16.40
N VAL A 287 -26.16 21.18 -16.19
CA VAL A 287 -24.75 20.84 -15.94
C VAL A 287 -24.61 20.02 -14.65
N TYR A 288 -25.22 20.47 -13.55
CA TYR A 288 -25.17 19.74 -12.28
C TYR A 288 -25.82 18.36 -12.41
N GLY A 289 -26.98 18.26 -13.06
CA GLY A 289 -27.64 16.99 -13.34
C GLY A 289 -26.75 16.05 -14.15
N ALA A 290 -26.14 16.53 -15.24
CA ALA A 290 -25.25 15.74 -16.08
C ALA A 290 -24.04 15.21 -15.30
N ILE A 291 -23.42 16.04 -14.44
CA ILE A 291 -22.33 15.60 -13.55
C ILE A 291 -22.82 14.49 -12.61
N MET A 292 -23.97 14.66 -11.97
CA MET A 292 -24.53 13.65 -11.06
C MET A 292 -24.85 12.34 -11.78
N GLY A 293 -25.38 12.41 -13.01
CA GLY A 293 -25.65 11.22 -13.83
C GLY A 293 -24.35 10.51 -14.23
N TYR A 294 -23.35 11.26 -14.70
CA TYR A 294 -22.06 10.70 -15.09
C TYR A 294 -21.34 10.06 -13.91
N VAL A 295 -21.22 10.76 -12.78
CA VAL A 295 -20.55 10.23 -11.57
C VAL A 295 -21.31 9.06 -10.99
N GLY A 296 -22.63 9.17 -10.83
CA GLY A 296 -23.47 8.13 -10.24
C GLY A 296 -23.47 6.83 -11.03
N VAL A 297 -23.40 6.91 -12.37
CA VAL A 297 -23.39 5.73 -13.25
C VAL A 297 -21.98 5.21 -13.48
N VAL A 298 -21.06 6.02 -14.02
CA VAL A 298 -19.76 5.55 -14.48
C VAL A 298 -18.86 5.22 -13.30
N PHE A 299 -18.56 6.21 -12.47
CA PHE A 299 -17.70 6.01 -11.30
C PHE A 299 -18.36 5.09 -10.28
N GLY A 300 -19.66 5.30 -10.01
CA GLY A 300 -20.42 4.43 -9.12
C GLY A 300 -20.34 2.96 -9.53
N ASN A 301 -20.61 2.62 -10.80
CA ASN A 301 -20.53 1.21 -11.24
C ASN A 301 -19.11 0.67 -11.23
N SER A 302 -18.11 1.47 -11.65
CA SER A 302 -16.70 1.07 -11.62
C SER A 302 -16.26 0.70 -10.19
N GLU A 303 -16.50 1.59 -9.23
CA GLU A 303 -16.12 1.40 -7.83
C GLU A 303 -16.86 0.21 -7.19
N LYS A 304 -18.19 0.13 -7.37
CA LYS A 304 -18.99 -1.01 -6.87
C LYS A 304 -18.49 -2.34 -7.43
N ASN A 305 -18.12 -2.41 -8.70
CA ASN A 305 -17.66 -3.64 -9.33
C ASN A 305 -16.27 -4.03 -8.84
N ALA A 306 -15.35 -3.06 -8.72
CA ALA A 306 -14.01 -3.30 -8.17
C ALA A 306 -14.08 -3.81 -6.72
N LEU A 307 -14.89 -3.19 -5.87
CA LEU A 307 -15.09 -3.62 -4.49
C LEU A 307 -15.70 -5.02 -4.41
N LYS A 308 -16.74 -5.32 -5.22
CA LYS A 308 -17.34 -6.66 -5.26
C LYS A 308 -16.35 -7.74 -5.69
N GLN A 309 -15.52 -7.46 -6.70
CA GLN A 309 -14.51 -8.38 -7.17
C GLN A 309 -13.49 -8.67 -6.06
N LEU A 310 -12.96 -7.62 -5.42
CA LEU A 310 -12.00 -7.76 -4.34
C LEU A 310 -12.58 -8.51 -3.13
N ILE A 311 -13.81 -8.18 -2.72
CA ILE A 311 -14.49 -8.90 -1.63
C ILE A 311 -14.66 -10.38 -1.98
N SER A 312 -15.05 -10.69 -3.21
CA SER A 312 -15.17 -12.07 -3.68
C SER A 312 -13.83 -12.80 -3.62
N GLU A 313 -12.75 -12.15 -4.08
CA GLU A 313 -11.41 -12.72 -4.07
C GLU A 313 -10.94 -13.04 -2.64
N ILE A 314 -11.06 -12.09 -1.71
CA ILE A 314 -10.66 -12.28 -0.31
C ILE A 314 -11.51 -13.38 0.36
N ARG A 315 -12.81 -13.46 0.03
CA ARG A 315 -13.69 -14.54 0.52
C ARG A 315 -13.24 -15.91 0.00
N THR A 316 -12.97 -16.03 -1.30
CA THR A 316 -12.45 -17.26 -1.90
C THR A 316 -11.10 -17.66 -1.30
N TYR A 317 -10.21 -16.71 -1.06
CA TYR A 317 -8.95 -16.95 -0.36
C TYR A 317 -9.18 -17.52 1.06
N ASN A 318 -10.09 -16.92 1.83
CA ASN A 318 -10.44 -17.38 3.19
C ASN A 318 -11.04 -18.79 3.20
N GLU A 319 -11.91 -19.11 2.23
CA GLU A 319 -12.49 -20.45 2.07
C GLU A 319 -11.43 -21.49 1.71
N GLY A 320 -10.51 -21.13 0.80
CA GLY A 320 -9.36 -21.96 0.45
C GLY A 320 -8.48 -22.24 1.67
N LYS A 321 -8.17 -21.21 2.47
CA LYS A 321 -7.40 -21.33 3.71
C LYS A 321 -8.05 -22.31 4.69
N LYS A 322 -9.33 -22.11 5.03
CA LYS A 322 -10.08 -23.01 5.93
C LYS A 322 -10.09 -24.46 5.44
N THR A 323 -10.16 -24.65 4.12
CA THR A 323 -10.14 -25.98 3.52
C THR A 323 -8.79 -26.66 3.75
N LEU A 324 -7.67 -25.94 3.58
CA LEU A 324 -6.32 -26.47 3.84
C LEU A 324 -6.13 -26.81 5.33
N GLU A 325 -6.47 -25.89 6.23
CA GLU A 325 -6.41 -26.11 7.69
C GLU A 325 -7.24 -27.34 8.13
N SER A 326 -8.40 -27.55 7.49
CA SER A 326 -9.26 -28.73 7.76
C SER A 326 -8.67 -30.05 7.24
N ARG A 327 -7.80 -29.99 6.23
CA ARG A 327 -7.11 -31.18 5.67
C ARG A 327 -5.90 -31.54 6.51
N GLU A 328 -5.14 -30.55 6.97
CA GLU A 328 -3.98 -30.75 7.85
C GLU A 328 -4.40 -31.37 9.18
N SER A 329 -5.46 -30.83 9.81
CA SER A 329 -6.01 -31.39 11.05
C SER A 329 -6.53 -32.82 10.91
N LYS A 330 -7.01 -33.22 9.73
CA LYS A 330 -7.39 -34.61 9.42
C LYS A 330 -6.17 -35.49 9.13
N GLY A 331 -5.17 -34.98 8.42
CA GLY A 331 -3.92 -35.68 8.12
C GLY A 331 -3.09 -36.00 9.36
N SER A 332 -3.04 -35.10 10.34
CA SER A 332 -2.37 -35.33 11.63
C SER A 332 -3.08 -36.36 12.52
N SER A 333 -4.33 -36.72 12.23
CA SER A 333 -5.09 -37.74 12.97
C SER A 333 -4.93 -39.16 12.42
N VAL A 334 -4.32 -39.31 11.24
CA VAL A 334 -3.97 -40.60 10.65
C VAL A 334 -2.46 -40.79 10.80
N GLY A 335 -2.03 -41.15 12.01
CA GLY A 335 -0.66 -41.56 12.25
C GLY A 335 -0.32 -42.78 11.40
N PHE A 336 0.64 -42.63 10.49
CA PHE A 336 1.31 -43.75 9.85
C PHE A 336 2.11 -44.50 10.93
N GLU A 337 1.69 -45.72 11.27
CA GLU A 337 2.55 -46.67 11.97
C GLU A 337 3.68 -47.09 11.01
N ASP A 338 4.80 -46.37 11.04
CA ASP A 338 6.03 -46.79 10.37
C ASP A 338 6.65 -47.97 11.13
N ASN A 339 6.25 -49.18 10.75
CA ASN A 339 7.06 -50.37 10.89
C ASN A 339 7.97 -50.48 9.67
N ASP A 340 9.09 -49.77 9.65
CA ASP A 340 10.24 -50.22 8.86
C ASP A 340 11.58 -49.87 9.50
N SER A 341 12.30 -50.92 9.89
CA SER A 341 13.65 -50.90 10.40
C SER A 341 14.62 -50.90 9.22
N GLY A 342 14.92 -49.72 8.69
CA GLY A 342 15.88 -49.55 7.59
C GLY A 342 16.86 -48.42 7.89
N GLN A 343 18.08 -48.77 8.29
CA GLN A 343 19.21 -47.82 8.37
C GLN A 343 19.39 -47.09 7.03
N ARG A 344 19.17 -45.78 7.01
CA ARG A 344 19.75 -44.87 6.00
C ARG A 344 20.49 -43.74 6.69
N SER A 345 21.81 -43.79 6.54
CA SER A 345 22.78 -42.74 6.87
C SER A 345 22.41 -41.44 6.17
N SER A 346 22.17 -40.36 6.93
CA SER A 346 22.16 -39.00 6.42
C SER A 346 23.50 -38.33 6.76
N ALA A 347 24.24 -37.94 5.72
CA ALA A 347 25.42 -37.12 5.86
C ALA A 347 25.01 -35.71 6.28
N ALA A 348 25.32 -35.34 7.52
CA ALA A 348 25.22 -33.97 8.01
C ALA A 348 26.30 -33.11 7.32
N VAL A 349 25.89 -32.19 6.45
CA VAL A 349 26.74 -31.08 6.02
C VAL A 349 26.56 -29.97 7.05
N GLY A 350 27.47 -29.92 8.02
CA GLY A 350 27.54 -28.83 8.99
C GLY A 350 28.01 -27.55 8.33
N ILE A 351 27.22 -26.49 8.40
CA ILE A 351 27.65 -25.13 8.07
C ILE A 351 27.98 -24.44 9.39
N ASN A 352 29.28 -24.32 9.69
CA ASN A 352 29.77 -23.44 10.75
C ASN A 352 29.68 -21.99 10.27
N ILE A 353 28.93 -21.16 10.99
CA ILE A 353 28.93 -19.70 10.81
C ILE A 353 29.85 -19.13 11.89
N GLU A 354 31.06 -18.73 11.50
CA GLU A 354 31.93 -17.92 12.34
C GLU A 354 31.38 -16.49 12.43
N LEU A 355 30.99 -16.09 13.64
CA LEU A 355 30.65 -14.71 13.97
C LEU A 355 31.94 -13.92 14.18
N GLY A 356 32.33 -13.15 13.16
CA GLY A 356 33.42 -12.18 13.24
C GLY A 356 33.05 -11.00 14.15
N SER A 357 33.99 -10.62 15.02
CA SER A 357 33.85 -9.63 16.09
C SER A 357 33.61 -8.19 15.62
N LYS A 358 32.82 -7.48 16.43
CA LYS A 358 32.58 -6.03 16.45
C LYS A 358 33.88 -5.23 16.39
N ASP A 359 33.91 -4.23 15.52
CA ASP A 359 34.31 -2.84 15.82
C ASP A 359 34.52 -2.05 14.51
N ALA A 360 33.46 -1.38 14.06
CA ALA A 360 33.57 -0.27 13.12
C ALA A 360 32.48 0.77 13.44
N PRO A 361 32.81 2.08 13.48
CA PRO A 361 31.83 3.10 13.76
C PRO A 361 30.87 3.21 12.58
N TYR A 362 29.60 2.95 12.85
CA TYR A 362 28.49 3.10 11.92
C TYR A 362 28.53 4.49 11.26
N LYS A 363 28.75 4.51 9.94
CA LYS A 363 28.33 5.62 9.09
C LYS A 363 27.06 5.16 8.39
N LEU A 364 25.95 5.78 8.77
CA LEU A 364 24.63 5.68 8.13
C LEU A 364 24.55 6.66 6.97
#